data_AF-A0A6N8FS76-F1
#
_entry.id   AF-A0A6N8FS76-F1
#
_cell.length_a   1.000
_cell.length_b   1.000
_cell.length_c   1.000
_cell.angle_alpha   90.00
_cell.angle_beta   90.00
_cell.angle_gamma   90.00
#
_symmetry.space_group_name_H-M   'P 1'
#
loop_
_entity.id
_entity.type
_entity.pdbx_description
1 polymer ?
#
loop_
_entity_poly.entity_id
_entity_poly.type
_entity_poly.pdbx_seq_one_letter_code
_entity_poly.pdbx_strand_id
1 'polypeptide(L)' 'MGDMRNVIAHKYFQVNLKILWNTVQNNLPLLMAQIQELLKCETDRDSS' A
#
# COMPACT_ATOMS: atom_id res chain seq x y z
N MET A 1 17.62 -29.17 -15.47
CA MET A 1 17.83 -28.42 -14.20
C MET A 1 17.37 -26.97 -14.36
N GLY A 2 16.07 -26.76 -14.58
CA GLY A 2 15.47 -25.42 -14.71
C GLY A 2 14.18 -25.25 -13.90
N ASP A 3 13.63 -26.33 -13.35
CA ASP A 3 12.27 -26.32 -12.80
C ASP A 3 12.16 -25.83 -11.34
N MET A 4 13.23 -25.94 -10.56
CA MET A 4 13.21 -25.49 -9.15
C MET A 4 13.05 -23.97 -9.02
N ARG A 5 13.61 -23.18 -9.95
CA ARG A 5 13.46 -21.71 -9.93
C ARG A 5 12.07 -21.25 -10.34
N ASN A 6 11.37 -21.99 -11.20
CA ASN A 6 10.01 -21.64 -11.60
C ASN A 6 9.00 -21.88 -10.47
N VAL A 7 9.20 -22.93 -9.67
CA VAL A 7 8.33 -23.26 -8.53
C VAL A 7 8.42 -22.24 -7.39
N ILE A 8 9.59 -21.62 -7.17
CA ILE A 8 9.79 -20.62 -6.11
C ILE A 8 9.11 -19.29 -6.45
N ALA A 9 9.12 -18.86 -7.72
CA ALA A 9 8.38 -17.67 -8.16
C ALA A 9 6.86 -17.85 -8.02
N HIS A 10 6.35 -19.08 -8.20
CA HIS A 10 4.93 -19.39 -8.10
C HIS A 10 4.36 -19.35 -6.68
N LYS A 11 5.21 -19.43 -5.64
CA LYS A 11 4.77 -19.33 -4.23
C LYS A 11 4.58 -17.90 -3.72
N TYR A 12 5.04 -16.88 -4.46
CA TYR A 12 4.81 -15.47 -4.12
C TYR A 12 3.58 -14.87 -4.81
N PHE A 13 2.94 -15.58 -5.74
CA PHE A 13 1.94 -15.00 -6.63
C PHE A 13 0.52 -15.52 -6.41
N GLN A 14 0.09 -15.60 -5.15
CA GLN A 14 -1.33 -15.63 -4.79
C GLN A 14 -1.87 -14.24 -4.39
N VAL A 15 -1.08 -13.17 -4.59
CA VAL A 15 -1.59 -11.82 -4.43
C VAL A 15 -2.49 -11.52 -5.63
N ASN A 16 -3.78 -11.38 -5.37
CA ASN A 16 -4.73 -11.00 -6.40
C ASN A 16 -4.39 -9.57 -6.86
N LEU A 17 -3.72 -9.47 -8.01
CA LEU A 17 -3.23 -8.21 -8.56
C LEU A 17 -4.35 -7.20 -8.79
N LYS A 18 -5.58 -7.67 -9.07
CA LYS A 18 -6.77 -6.83 -9.19
C LYS A 18 -7.16 -6.19 -7.85
N ILE A 19 -7.10 -6.96 -6.76
CA ILE A 19 -7.35 -6.45 -5.40
C ILE A 19 -6.25 -5.48 -4.99
N LEU A 20 -4.99 -5.81 -5.29
CA LEU A 20 -3.84 -4.94 -4.99
C LEU A 20 -3.97 -3.61 -5.74
N TRP A 21 -4.23 -3.65 -7.05
CA TRP A 21 -4.39 -2.45 -7.86
C TRP A 21 -5.59 -1.62 -7.40
N ASN A 22 -6.71 -2.26 -7.06
CA ASN A 22 -7.87 -1.58 -6.50
C ASN A 22 -7.56 -0.90 -5.15
N THR A 23 -6.78 -1.57 -4.30
CA THR A 23 -6.35 -1.03 -3.01
C THR A 23 -5.44 0.18 -3.19
N VAL A 24 -4.48 0.10 -4.11
CA VAL A 24 -3.57 1.21 -4.42
C VAL A 24 -4.32 2.40 -4.99
N GLN A 25 -5.30 2.19 -5.86
CA GLN A 25 -6.03 3.29 -6.51
C GLN A 25 -7.10 3.92 -5.60
N ASN A 26 -7.78 3.13 -4.76
CA ASN A 26 -8.93 3.63 -4.00
C ASN A 26 -8.65 3.83 -2.50
N ASN A 27 -7.84 2.96 -1.89
CA ASN A 27 -7.66 2.97 -0.44
C ASN A 27 -6.41 3.77 -0.03
N LEU A 28 -5.35 3.70 -0.82
CA LEU A 28 -4.09 4.40 -0.52
C LEU A 28 -4.24 5.94 -0.55
N PRO A 29 -4.91 6.57 -1.52
CA PRO A 29 -5.08 8.03 -1.54
C PRO A 29 -5.93 8.53 -0.37
N LEU A 30 -6.97 7.77 -0.01
CA LEU A 30 -7.83 8.08 1.13
C LEU A 30 -7.05 8.05 2.46
N LEU A 31 -6.16 7.08 2.63
CA LEU A 31 -5.31 6.99 3.81
C LEU A 31 -4.29 8.15 3.85
N MET A 32 -3.70 8.50 2.71
CA MET A 32 -2.78 9.65 2.62
C MET A 32 -3.47 10.95 3.01
N ALA A 33 -4.70 11.19 2.56
CA ALA A 33 -5.46 12.37 2.92
C ALA A 33 -5.71 12.47 4.43
N GLN A 34 -6.10 11.36 5.07
CA GLN A 34 -6.31 11.31 6.53
C GLN A 34 -5.01 11.61 7.30
N ILE A 35 -3.88 11.06 6.87
CA ILE A 35 -2.58 11.31 7.51
C ILE A 35 -2.16 12.78 7.32
N GLN A 36 -2.38 13.35 6.13
CA GLN A 36 -2.11 14.77 5.87
C GLN A 36 -2.96 15.70 6.74
N GLU A 37 -4.23 15.36 6.97
CA GLU A 37 -5.08 16.12 7.90
C GLU A 37 -4.57 16.04 9.34
N LEU A 38 -4.18 14.85 9.80
CA LEU A 38 -3.61 14.68 11.14
C LEU A 38 -2.32 15.48 11.31
N LEU A 39 -1.40 15.40 10.35
CA LEU A 39 -0.14 16.16 10.37
C LEU A 39 -0.39 17.68 10.38
N LYS A 40 -1.41 18.14 9.63
CA LYS A 40 -1.81 19.55 9.64
C LYS A 40 -2.35 19.96 11.01
N CYS A 41 -3.19 19.13 11.63
CA CYS A 41 -3.70 19.37 12.98
C CYS A 41 -2.61 19.35 14.06
N GLU A 42 -1.56 18.54 13.92
CA GLU A 42 -0.42 18.53 14.84
C GLU A 42 0.44 19.79 14.68
N THR A 43 0.72 20.20 13.44
CA THR A 43 1.56 21.38 13.15
C THR A 43 0.91 22.69 13.62
N ASP A 44 -0.43 22.79 13.54
CA ASP A 44 -1.19 23.95 14.04
C ASP A 44 -1.14 24.06 15.58
N ARG A 45 -1.01 22.91 16.27
CA ARG A 45 -0.98 22.82 17.74
C ARG A 45 0.34 23.26 18.37
N ASP A 46 1.46 23.09 17.66
CA ASP A 46 2.79 23.54 18.11
C ASP A 46 3.05 25.03 17.83
N SER A 47 2.14 25.70 17.11
CA SER A 47 2.26 27.12 16.72
C SER A 47 1.59 28.10 17.70
N SER A 48 0.98 27.62 18.80
CA SER A 48 0.32 28.44 19.85
C SER A 48 0.92 28.23 21.24
#